data_AF-A0A954KTR1-F1
#
_entry.id   AF-A0A954KTR1-F1
#
_cell.length_a   1.000
_cell.length_b   1.000
_cell.length_c   1.000
_cell.angle_alpha   90.00
_cell.angle_beta   90.00
_cell.angle_gamma   90.00
#
_symmetry.space_group_name_H-M   'P 1'
#
loop_
_entity.id
_entity.type
_entity.pdbx_description
1 polymer ?
#
loop_
_entity_poly.entity_id
_entity_poly.type
_entity_poly.pdbx_seq_one_letter_code
_entity_poly.pdbx_strand_id
1 'polypeptide(L)'
;MTEATIPVTNTDTVRALFGNQDRYLRQIRDNIGIDIYLRGDEIRLQGQNAQVDRGIKVLQELQTIIDRRGFLRDEEVERALQNPGEKRADREQEQTLSEKNGAKHSAPLHESLKRIKPRTPGQVVYVNAIQNHDMIFCTGPAGCGKTFLAAALAVNALREEKVRKIVLVRPAVEAGERLGFLPGDLLSKVNPYLRPLLDAMHDLLDFEQVKRYMENDIIEIIPLAFMRGRTLNDTFIILDEGQNTTCTQMKMFLTRMGHNSKIVVTGDVTQIDLERG
;
A
#
# COMPACT_ATOMS: atom_id res chain seq x y z
N MET A 1 36.70 28.31 -13.05
CA MET A 1 35.37 27.72 -12.82
C MET A 1 35.14 26.68 -13.89
N THR A 2 34.67 25.51 -13.49
CA THR A 2 34.37 24.39 -14.39
C THR A 2 32.88 24.42 -14.69
N GLU A 3 32.51 24.18 -15.95
CA GLU A 3 31.11 24.02 -16.39
C GLU A 3 30.93 22.58 -16.87
N ALA A 4 29.85 21.93 -16.46
CA ALA A 4 29.47 20.60 -16.94
C ALA A 4 27.99 20.59 -17.34
N THR A 5 27.67 19.85 -18.40
CA THR A 5 26.30 19.69 -18.91
C THR A 5 25.85 18.24 -18.79
N ILE A 6 24.63 18.04 -18.31
CA ILE A 6 23.95 16.74 -18.26
C ILE A 6 22.70 16.84 -19.14
N PRO A 7 22.60 16.04 -20.22
CA PRO A 7 21.41 16.03 -21.06
C PRO A 7 20.24 15.40 -20.31
N VAL A 8 19.06 15.98 -20.45
CA VAL A 8 17.82 15.46 -19.88
C VAL A 8 16.78 15.33 -20.98
N THR A 9 16.43 14.10 -21.31
CA THR A 9 15.53 13.77 -22.42
C THR A 9 14.04 13.83 -22.05
N ASN A 10 13.70 14.04 -20.77
CA ASN A 10 12.33 13.98 -20.29
C ASN A 10 12.01 15.08 -19.26
N THR A 11 11.01 15.91 -19.59
CA THR A 11 10.49 16.99 -18.73
C THR A 11 10.02 16.49 -17.37
N ASP A 12 9.49 15.27 -17.29
CA ASP A 12 9.03 14.68 -16.03
C ASP A 12 10.22 14.31 -15.13
N THR A 13 11.34 13.86 -15.71
CA THR A 13 12.59 13.60 -14.98
C THR A 13 13.16 14.89 -14.40
N VAL A 14 13.14 16.00 -15.15
CA VAL A 14 13.57 17.31 -14.64
C VAL A 14 12.73 17.75 -13.45
N ARG A 15 11.39 17.64 -13.57
CA ARG A 15 10.46 18.00 -12.48
C ARG A 15 10.67 17.14 -11.23
N ALA A 16 10.84 15.83 -11.40
CA ALA A 16 11.12 14.92 -10.30
C ALA A 16 12.46 15.21 -9.62
N LEU A 17 13.49 15.55 -10.41
CA LEU A 17 14.83 15.87 -9.95
C LEU A 17 14.89 17.19 -9.16
N PHE A 18 14.15 18.20 -9.58
CA PHE A 18 14.12 19.49 -8.89
C PHE A 18 13.20 19.48 -7.67
N GLY A 19 12.16 18.63 -7.71
CA GLY A 19 11.16 18.52 -6.68
C GLY A 19 10.20 19.70 -6.64
N ASN A 20 9.16 19.61 -5.81
CA ASN A 20 8.18 20.69 -5.67
C ASN A 20 8.85 22.00 -5.25
N GLN A 21 8.58 23.08 -5.99
CA GLN A 21 9.20 24.40 -5.79
C GLN A 21 10.73 24.37 -5.78
N ASP A 22 11.36 23.49 -6.56
CA ASP A 22 12.83 23.35 -6.67
C ASP A 22 13.52 23.03 -5.34
N ARG A 23 12.81 22.35 -4.42
CA ARG A 23 13.33 22.05 -3.07
C ARG A 23 14.62 21.23 -3.09
N TYR A 24 14.71 20.22 -3.96
CA TYR A 24 15.87 19.33 -4.04
C TYR A 24 17.03 20.03 -4.74
N LEU A 25 16.72 20.83 -5.76
CA LEU A 25 17.73 21.64 -6.44
C LEU A 25 18.40 22.61 -5.47
N ARG A 26 17.63 23.27 -4.61
CA ARG A 26 18.16 24.13 -3.54
C ARG A 26 19.04 23.37 -2.56
N GLN A 27 18.57 22.22 -2.07
CA GLN A 27 19.37 21.36 -1.18
C GLN A 27 20.71 20.95 -1.79
N ILE A 28 20.75 20.59 -3.08
CA ILE A 28 21.97 20.19 -3.78
C ILE A 28 22.93 21.38 -3.93
N ARG A 29 22.42 22.55 -4.33
CA ARG A 29 23.22 23.78 -4.44
C ARG A 29 23.84 24.16 -3.09
N ASP A 30 23.05 24.14 -2.03
CA ASP A 30 23.48 24.55 -0.68
C ASP A 30 24.52 23.58 -0.07
N ASN A 31 24.35 22.26 -0.29
CA ASN A 31 25.26 21.26 0.28
C ASN A 31 26.58 21.13 -0.50
N ILE A 32 26.55 21.28 -1.82
CA ILE A 32 27.74 21.08 -2.67
C ILE A 32 28.46 22.41 -2.93
N GLY A 33 27.74 23.54 -2.88
CA GLY A 33 28.27 24.87 -3.16
C GLY A 33 28.49 25.11 -4.65
N ILE A 34 27.53 24.70 -5.49
CA ILE A 34 27.56 24.87 -6.96
C ILE A 34 26.30 25.56 -7.45
N ASP A 35 26.42 26.23 -8.59
CA ASP A 35 25.28 26.73 -9.33
C ASP A 35 24.77 25.66 -10.29
N ILE A 36 23.45 25.50 -10.36
CA ILE A 36 22.80 24.51 -11.25
C ILE A 36 21.70 25.20 -12.01
N TYR A 37 21.69 25.14 -13.35
CA TYR A 37 20.66 25.80 -14.17
C TYR A 37 20.06 24.82 -15.18
N LEU A 38 18.78 24.96 -15.49
CA LEU A 38 18.15 24.29 -16.62
C LEU A 38 18.14 25.23 -17.83
N ARG A 39 18.71 24.80 -18.96
CA ARG A 39 18.68 25.55 -20.21
C ARG A 39 18.25 24.64 -21.36
N GLY A 40 16.97 24.74 -21.73
CA GLY A 40 16.36 23.79 -22.68
C GLY A 40 16.32 22.40 -22.07
N ASP A 41 16.89 21.42 -22.77
CA ASP A 41 16.94 20.01 -22.38
C ASP A 41 18.27 19.63 -21.68
N GLU A 42 19.00 20.61 -21.16
CA GLU A 42 20.30 20.40 -20.49
C GLU A 42 20.31 21.01 -19.09
N ILE A 43 20.82 20.24 -18.11
CA ILE A 43 21.18 20.75 -16.78
C ILE A 43 22.66 21.13 -16.81
N ARG A 44 22.94 22.38 -16.46
CA ARG A 44 24.29 22.95 -16.38
C ARG A 44 24.72 23.09 -14.92
N LEU A 45 25.92 22.64 -14.61
CA LEU A 45 26.55 22.76 -13.31
C LEU A 45 27.76 23.68 -13.43
N GLN A 46 27.88 24.66 -12.56
CA GLN A 46 29.00 25.59 -12.53
C GLN A 46 29.58 25.70 -11.12
N GLY A 47 30.90 25.60 -11.00
CA GLY A 47 31.59 25.69 -9.70
C GLY A 47 33.06 25.32 -9.76
N GLN A 48 33.64 24.92 -8.63
CA GLN A 48 35.00 24.36 -8.61
C GLN A 48 34.99 22.91 -9.13
N ASN A 49 36.10 22.47 -9.72
CA ASN A 49 36.20 21.16 -10.39
C ASN A 49 35.74 19.99 -9.50
N ALA A 50 36.22 19.91 -8.25
CA ALA A 50 35.82 18.87 -7.31
C ALA A 50 34.33 18.93 -6.90
N GLN A 51 33.74 20.12 -6.84
CA GLN A 51 32.33 20.31 -6.48
C GLN A 51 31.42 19.95 -7.66
N VAL A 52 31.81 20.32 -8.87
CA VAL A 52 31.10 19.96 -10.10
C VAL A 52 31.10 18.45 -10.29
N ASP A 53 32.25 17.77 -10.11
CA ASP A 53 32.33 16.31 -10.18
C ASP A 53 31.44 15.62 -9.14
N ARG A 54 31.38 16.17 -7.92
CA ARG A 54 30.47 15.71 -6.87
C ARG A 54 29.01 15.91 -7.29
N GLY A 55 28.67 17.08 -7.81
CA GLY A 55 27.33 17.40 -8.32
C GLY A 55 26.89 16.47 -9.45
N ILE A 56 27.78 16.14 -10.39
CA ILE A 56 27.50 15.19 -11.47
C ILE A 56 27.15 13.82 -10.89
N LYS A 57 27.94 13.31 -9.95
CA LYS A 57 27.69 11.99 -9.32
C LYS A 57 26.35 11.96 -8.60
N VAL A 58 26.03 13.00 -7.84
CA VAL A 58 24.75 13.12 -7.14
C VAL A 58 23.60 13.14 -8.15
N LEU A 59 23.67 14.00 -9.17
CA LEU A 59 22.60 14.11 -10.17
C LEU A 59 22.43 12.82 -10.98
N GLN A 60 23.52 12.12 -11.32
CA GLN A 60 23.45 10.82 -12.00
C GLN A 60 22.85 9.73 -11.11
N GLU A 61 23.18 9.70 -9.82
CA GLU A 61 22.56 8.77 -8.87
C GLU A 61 21.05 9.05 -8.74
N LEU A 62 20.67 10.32 -8.57
CA LEU A 62 19.28 10.73 -8.48
C LEU A 62 18.52 10.47 -9.78
N GLN A 63 19.13 10.72 -10.94
CA GLN A 63 18.57 10.39 -12.24
C GLN A 63 18.38 8.88 -12.38
N THR A 64 19.34 8.06 -11.93
CA THR A 64 19.20 6.60 -11.90
C THR A 64 18.03 6.16 -11.00
N ILE A 65 17.81 6.84 -9.88
CA ILE A 65 16.68 6.57 -8.98
C ILE A 65 15.36 6.95 -9.66
N ILE A 66 15.30 8.11 -10.33
CA ILE A 66 14.12 8.56 -11.08
C ILE A 66 13.83 7.63 -12.26
N ASP A 67 14.84 7.24 -13.04
CA ASP A 67 14.67 6.34 -14.18
C ASP A 67 14.13 4.97 -13.73
N ARG A 68 14.39 4.57 -12.48
CA ARG A 68 13.88 3.34 -11.87
C ARG A 68 12.50 3.48 -11.19
N ARG A 69 12.18 4.64 -10.60
CA ARG A 69 11.02 4.83 -9.71
C ARG A 69 10.03 5.92 -10.12
N GLY A 70 10.44 6.84 -10.99
CA GLY A 70 9.66 7.99 -11.45
C GLY A 70 9.61 9.19 -10.51
N PHE A 71 10.10 9.08 -9.27
CA PHE A 71 10.11 10.15 -8.28
C PHE A 71 11.27 10.01 -7.28
N LEU A 72 11.62 11.11 -6.59
CA LEU A 72 12.65 11.16 -5.54
C LEU A 72 12.03 11.39 -4.16
N ARG A 73 12.60 10.76 -3.13
CA ARG A 73 12.29 11.03 -1.72
C ARG A 73 13.38 11.87 -1.05
N ASP A 74 13.02 12.60 0.00
CA ASP A 74 13.96 13.46 0.75
C ASP A 74 15.19 12.68 1.26
N GLU A 75 15.00 11.47 1.80
CA GLU A 75 16.07 10.60 2.29
C GLU A 75 17.08 10.17 1.19
N GLU A 76 16.61 10.04 -0.06
CA GLU A 76 17.46 9.65 -1.20
C GLU A 76 18.35 10.80 -1.65
N VAL A 77 17.81 12.02 -1.60
CA VAL A 77 18.56 13.26 -1.86
C VAL A 77 19.59 13.47 -0.76
N GLU A 78 19.20 13.34 0.51
CA GLU A 78 20.12 13.43 1.65
C GLU A 78 21.23 12.38 1.56
N ARG A 79 20.91 11.13 1.22
CA ARG A 79 21.91 10.06 1.09
C ARG A 79 22.87 10.31 -0.08
N ALA A 80 22.36 10.69 -1.25
CA ALA A 80 23.20 10.99 -2.41
C ALA A 80 24.16 12.15 -2.10
N LEU A 81 23.70 13.14 -1.32
CA LEU A 81 24.54 14.25 -0.86
C LEU A 81 25.62 13.79 0.15
N GLN A 82 25.30 12.84 1.04
CA GLN A 82 26.23 12.31 2.04
C GLN A 82 27.32 11.42 1.42
N ASN A 83 26.95 10.41 0.61
CA ASN A 83 27.87 9.42 0.01
C ASN A 83 27.69 9.29 -1.52
N PRO A 84 28.18 10.25 -2.33
CA PRO A 84 28.03 10.20 -3.78
C PRO A 84 28.85 9.05 -4.41
N GLY A 85 28.17 8.02 -4.93
CA GLY A 85 28.79 6.98 -5.75
C GLY A 85 29.25 5.69 -5.04
N GLU A 86 28.77 5.39 -3.83
CA GLU A 86 28.97 4.07 -3.23
C GLU A 86 28.14 3.00 -3.98
N LYS A 87 28.80 2.22 -4.83
CA LYS A 87 28.23 1.00 -5.42
C LYS A 87 28.12 -0.07 -4.33
N ARG A 88 26.94 -0.70 -4.25
CA ARG A 88 26.68 -1.87 -3.39
C ARG A 88 27.77 -2.94 -3.58
N ALA A 89 28.38 -3.40 -2.49
CA ALA A 89 29.08 -4.68 -2.43
C ALA A 89 28.04 -5.80 -2.21
N ASP A 90 27.80 -6.54 -3.28
CA ASP A 90 27.29 -7.91 -3.41
C ASP A 90 26.69 -8.63 -2.19
N ARG A 91 25.36 -8.80 -2.23
CA ARG A 91 24.63 -10.02 -1.82
C ARG A 91 23.28 -10.07 -2.55
N GLU A 92 23.29 -10.34 -3.85
CA GLU A 92 22.08 -10.64 -4.64
C GLU A 92 22.46 -11.20 -6.03
N GLN A 93 22.89 -12.46 -6.09
CA GLN A 93 22.86 -13.39 -7.25
C GLN A 93 22.78 -14.78 -6.59
N GLU A 94 21.84 -15.70 -6.84
CA GLU A 94 21.06 -16.13 -8.00
C GLU A 94 19.66 -16.53 -7.43
N GLN A 95 18.50 -16.39 -8.08
CA GLN A 95 18.17 -16.90 -9.40
C GLN A 95 17.00 -16.08 -9.97
N THR A 96 17.30 -15.33 -11.03
CA THR A 96 16.36 -15.09 -12.12
C THR A 96 16.77 -16.02 -13.26
N LEU A 97 15.82 -16.80 -13.79
CA LEU A 97 15.52 -16.85 -15.22
C LEU A 97 14.30 -17.73 -15.46
N SER A 98 13.15 -17.08 -15.66
CA SER A 98 12.50 -17.17 -16.97
C SER A 98 11.57 -15.96 -17.13
N GLU A 99 12.08 -14.93 -17.80
CA GLU A 99 11.26 -13.92 -18.43
C GLU A 99 10.62 -14.53 -19.69
N LYS A 100 9.30 -14.35 -19.83
CA LYS A 100 8.67 -13.86 -21.07
C LYS A 100 7.17 -13.68 -20.86
N ASN A 101 6.77 -12.44 -20.60
CA ASN A 101 5.76 -11.69 -21.37
C ASN A 101 5.10 -10.62 -20.47
N GLY A 102 5.36 -9.36 -20.82
CA GLY A 102 4.46 -8.22 -20.70
C GLY A 102 3.79 -7.91 -19.36
N ALA A 103 4.36 -6.97 -18.60
CA ALA A 103 3.65 -5.77 -18.15
C ALA A 103 4.58 -4.92 -17.27
N LYS A 104 4.71 -3.65 -17.66
CA LYS A 104 5.33 -2.58 -16.89
C LYS A 104 4.50 -2.30 -15.62
N HIS A 105 5.16 -1.78 -14.58
CA HIS A 105 4.64 -1.24 -13.31
C HIS A 105 4.59 -2.22 -12.13
N SER A 106 5.71 -2.29 -11.41
CA SER A 106 5.70 -2.57 -9.97
C SER A 106 6.96 -1.98 -9.35
N ALA A 107 6.87 -0.75 -8.83
CA ALA A 107 7.81 -0.31 -7.80
C ALA A 107 7.72 -1.30 -6.60
N PRO A 108 8.80 -1.53 -5.83
CA PRO A 108 8.81 -2.54 -4.79
C PRO A 108 7.93 -2.08 -3.61
N LEU A 109 6.69 -2.53 -3.68
CA LEU A 109 5.58 -2.45 -2.73
C LEU A 109 5.92 -2.78 -1.27
N HIS A 110 7.08 -3.37 -1.04
CA HIS A 110 7.55 -3.87 0.25
C HIS A 110 7.73 -2.76 1.31
N GLU A 111 7.78 -1.48 0.94
CA GLU A 111 8.11 -0.39 1.87
C GLU A 111 6.89 0.24 2.59
N SER A 112 5.73 0.35 1.93
CA SER A 112 4.52 0.95 2.53
C SER A 112 3.94 0.08 3.65
N LEU A 113 3.91 -1.25 3.49
CA LEU A 113 3.50 -2.17 4.55
C LEU A 113 4.53 -2.25 5.69
N LYS A 114 5.83 -2.11 5.41
CA LYS A 114 6.90 -2.08 6.44
C LYS A 114 6.77 -0.89 7.41
N ARG A 115 6.09 0.18 6.99
CA ARG A 115 5.79 1.35 7.84
C ARG A 115 4.57 1.15 8.74
N ILE A 116 3.71 0.18 8.44
CA ILE A 116 2.53 -0.14 9.25
C ILE A 116 2.97 -1.02 10.40
N LYS A 117 3.26 -0.37 11.54
CA LYS A 117 3.64 -1.04 12.78
C LYS A 117 2.60 -0.78 13.86
N PRO A 118 2.32 -1.78 14.71
CA PRO A 118 1.50 -1.55 15.89
C PRO A 118 2.13 -0.44 16.75
N ARG A 119 1.32 0.53 17.17
CA ARG A 119 1.72 1.70 17.97
C ARG A 119 1.42 1.53 19.45
N THR A 120 0.50 0.63 19.80
CA THR A 120 0.09 0.38 21.20
C THR A 120 0.33 -1.07 21.60
N PRO A 121 0.48 -1.37 22.90
CA PRO A 121 0.62 -2.76 23.38
C PRO A 121 -0.53 -3.67 22.93
N GLY A 122 -1.77 -3.16 22.94
CA GLY A 122 -2.93 -3.91 22.46
C GLY A 122 -2.86 -4.24 20.96
N GLN A 123 -2.35 -3.32 20.14
CA GLN A 123 -2.11 -3.58 18.72
C GLN A 123 -0.99 -4.62 18.51
N VAL A 124 0.06 -4.61 19.34
CA VAL A 124 1.11 -5.63 19.28
C VAL A 124 0.53 -7.02 19.58
N VAL A 125 -0.25 -7.14 20.65
CA VAL A 125 -0.95 -8.38 21.00
C VAL A 125 -1.85 -8.85 19.85
N TYR A 126 -2.61 -7.94 19.26
CA TYR A 126 -3.52 -8.24 18.17
C TYR A 126 -2.79 -8.71 16.89
N VAL A 127 -1.71 -8.03 16.48
CA VAL A 127 -0.89 -8.42 15.33
C VAL A 127 -0.29 -9.82 15.57
N ASN A 128 0.26 -10.06 16.76
CA ASN A 128 0.80 -11.37 17.12
C ASN A 128 -0.30 -12.45 17.13
N ALA A 129 -1.50 -12.14 17.60
CA ALA A 129 -2.62 -13.08 17.59
C ALA A 129 -2.98 -13.48 16.16
N ILE A 130 -3.07 -12.51 15.23
CA ILE A 130 -3.33 -12.77 13.80
C ILE A 130 -2.26 -13.67 13.20
N GLN A 131 -0.98 -13.44 13.51
CA GLN A 131 0.11 -14.24 12.94
C GLN A 131 0.08 -15.70 13.41
N ASN A 132 -0.30 -15.95 14.66
CA ASN A 132 -0.15 -17.26 15.31
C ASN A 132 -1.43 -18.12 15.37
N HIS A 133 -2.60 -17.57 15.02
CA HIS A 133 -3.88 -18.30 15.10
C HIS A 133 -4.65 -18.20 13.81
N ASP A 134 -5.46 -19.20 13.48
CA ASP A 134 -6.23 -19.20 12.23
C ASP A 134 -7.55 -18.44 12.35
N MET A 135 -8.06 -18.23 13.57
CA MET A 135 -9.28 -17.48 13.84
C MET A 135 -9.09 -16.51 15.01
N ILE A 136 -9.36 -15.22 14.77
CA ILE A 136 -9.15 -14.15 15.74
C ILE A 136 -10.40 -13.28 15.84
N PHE A 137 -10.78 -12.95 17.07
CA PHE A 137 -11.80 -11.94 17.36
C PHE A 137 -11.11 -10.74 18.02
N CYS A 138 -11.32 -9.56 17.45
CA CYS A 138 -10.78 -8.31 17.98
C CYS A 138 -11.92 -7.34 18.25
N THR A 139 -12.17 -7.11 19.54
CA THR A 139 -13.13 -6.12 20.00
C THR A 139 -12.41 -4.89 20.54
N GLY A 140 -12.92 -3.71 20.24
CA GLY A 140 -12.43 -2.47 20.83
C GLY A 140 -13.09 -1.25 20.20
N PRO A 141 -12.84 -0.03 20.72
CA PRO A 141 -13.49 1.17 20.23
C PRO A 141 -13.11 1.52 18.78
N ALA A 142 -13.93 2.34 18.13
CA ALA A 142 -13.59 2.94 16.83
C ALA A 142 -12.24 3.67 16.87
N GLY A 143 -11.52 3.69 15.75
CA GLY A 143 -10.22 4.36 15.64
C GLY A 143 -9.01 3.59 16.20
N CYS A 144 -9.18 2.42 16.81
CA CYS A 144 -8.05 1.61 17.31
C CYS A 144 -7.25 0.86 16.22
N GLY A 145 -7.64 0.97 14.95
CA GLY A 145 -6.94 0.34 13.82
C GLY A 145 -7.20 -1.16 13.66
N LYS A 146 -8.27 -1.71 14.26
CA LYS A 146 -8.60 -3.15 14.25
C LYS A 146 -8.70 -3.71 12.81
N THR A 147 -9.52 -3.07 11.99
CA THR A 147 -9.77 -3.48 10.59
C THR A 147 -8.57 -3.16 9.70
N PHE A 148 -7.96 -1.99 9.89
CA PHE A 148 -6.79 -1.56 9.11
C PHE A 148 -5.58 -2.48 9.30
N LEU A 149 -5.24 -2.86 10.55
CA LEU A 149 -4.14 -3.77 10.83
C LEU A 149 -4.41 -5.19 10.31
N ALA A 150 -5.67 -5.66 10.36
CA ALA A 150 -6.04 -6.93 9.75
C ALA A 150 -5.83 -6.89 8.23
N ALA A 151 -6.31 -5.84 7.56
CA ALA A 151 -6.14 -5.66 6.12
C ALA A 151 -4.66 -5.58 5.73
N ALA A 152 -3.83 -4.85 6.49
CA ALA A 152 -2.38 -4.78 6.26
C ALA A 152 -1.72 -6.17 6.34
N LEU A 153 -2.07 -6.97 7.34
CA LEU A 153 -1.57 -8.34 7.50
C LEU A 153 -2.10 -9.28 6.41
N ALA A 154 -3.33 -9.10 5.94
CA ALA A 154 -3.90 -9.85 4.83
C ALA A 154 -3.15 -9.59 3.53
N VAL A 155 -2.88 -8.31 3.22
CA VAL A 155 -2.06 -7.93 2.05
C VAL A 155 -0.65 -8.49 2.16
N ASN A 156 -0.05 -8.48 3.36
CA ASN A 156 1.26 -9.09 3.56
C ASN A 156 1.23 -10.60 3.31
N ALA A 157 0.22 -11.31 3.84
CA ALA A 157 0.05 -12.74 3.62
C ALA A 157 -0.16 -13.09 2.12
N LEU A 158 -0.89 -12.25 1.39
CA LEU A 158 -1.08 -12.40 -0.06
C LEU A 158 0.24 -12.24 -0.83
N ARG A 159 1.06 -11.25 -0.45
CA ARG A 159 2.36 -10.99 -1.07
C ARG A 159 3.42 -12.04 -0.76
N GLU A 160 3.37 -12.60 0.45
CA GLU A 160 4.21 -13.73 0.86
C GLU A 160 3.68 -15.07 0.35
N GLU A 161 2.66 -15.06 -0.52
CA GLU A 161 2.03 -16.24 -1.13
C GLU A 161 1.49 -17.26 -0.10
N LYS A 162 1.26 -16.83 1.14
CA LYS A 162 0.66 -17.66 2.20
C LYS A 162 -0.82 -17.90 1.97
N VAL A 163 -1.48 -16.94 1.33
CA VAL A 163 -2.86 -17.01 0.86
C VAL A 163 -2.90 -16.56 -0.59
N ARG A 164 -3.91 -17.02 -1.33
CA ARG A 164 -4.14 -16.65 -2.74
C ARG A 164 -5.20 -15.55 -2.90
N LYS A 165 -5.99 -15.30 -1.85
CA LYS A 165 -7.16 -14.42 -1.91
C LYS A 165 -7.39 -13.68 -0.60
N ILE A 166 -7.93 -12.47 -0.69
CA ILE A 166 -8.44 -11.69 0.44
C ILE A 166 -9.94 -11.49 0.24
N VAL A 167 -10.74 -11.75 1.27
CA VAL A 167 -12.19 -11.49 1.26
C VAL A 167 -12.55 -10.60 2.43
N LEU A 168 -12.95 -9.37 2.15
CA LEU A 168 -13.44 -8.40 3.12
C LEU A 168 -14.97 -8.46 3.13
N VAL A 169 -15.53 -8.63 4.32
CA VAL A 169 -16.96 -8.85 4.53
C VAL A 169 -17.48 -7.84 5.52
N ARG A 170 -18.64 -7.24 5.24
CA ARG A 170 -19.36 -6.40 6.19
C ARG A 170 -20.84 -6.82 6.23
N PRO A 171 -21.48 -6.94 7.40
CA PRO A 171 -22.92 -7.10 7.46
C PRO A 171 -23.59 -5.84 6.91
N ALA A 172 -24.60 -6.04 6.06
CA ALA A 172 -25.47 -4.94 5.68
C ALA A 172 -26.33 -4.59 6.91
N VAL A 173 -26.18 -3.36 7.41
CA VAL A 173 -27.07 -2.83 8.43
C VAL A 173 -27.89 -1.74 7.76
N GLU A 174 -29.21 -1.89 7.83
CA GLU A 174 -30.13 -0.88 7.32
C GLU A 174 -30.04 0.34 8.24
N ALA A 175 -29.21 1.31 7.88
CA ALA A 175 -29.10 2.60 8.57
C ALA A 175 -30.34 3.45 8.26
N GLY A 176 -31.53 3.00 8.69
CA GLY A 176 -32.82 3.69 8.54
C GLY A 176 -33.41 3.68 7.12
N GLU A 177 -32.65 3.37 6.08
CA GLU A 177 -33.14 3.20 4.71
C GLU A 177 -33.04 1.73 4.28
N ARG A 178 -34.16 1.13 3.83
CA ARG A 178 -34.12 -0.23 3.27
C ARG A 178 -33.28 -0.21 2.00
N LEU A 179 -32.40 -1.21 1.84
CA LEU A 179 -31.50 -1.36 0.68
C LEU A 179 -32.24 -1.27 -0.68
N GLY A 180 -33.56 -1.49 -0.69
CA GLY A 180 -34.44 -1.34 -1.85
C GLY A 180 -34.57 0.09 -2.40
N PHE A 181 -34.32 1.15 -1.63
CA PHE A 181 -34.65 2.54 -1.99
C PHE A 181 -33.55 3.32 -2.72
N LEU A 182 -32.29 2.87 -2.70
CA LEU A 182 -31.22 3.55 -3.45
C LEU A 182 -31.40 3.29 -4.97
N PRO A 183 -31.31 4.29 -5.87
CA PRO A 183 -31.36 4.06 -7.31
C PRO A 183 -30.06 3.38 -7.79
N GLY A 184 -30.15 2.46 -8.77
CA GLY A 184 -29.00 1.76 -9.36
C GLY A 184 -29.05 0.23 -9.26
N ASP A 185 -28.02 -0.44 -9.77
CA ASP A 185 -27.85 -1.89 -9.64
C ASP A 185 -27.50 -2.29 -8.19
N LEU A 186 -27.68 -3.57 -7.83
CA LEU A 186 -27.47 -4.05 -6.45
C LEU A 186 -26.06 -3.71 -5.93
N LEU A 187 -25.06 -3.70 -6.81
CA LEU A 187 -23.68 -3.32 -6.50
C LEU A 187 -23.56 -1.83 -6.15
N SER A 188 -24.19 -0.94 -6.92
CA SER A 188 -24.22 0.51 -6.68
C SER A 188 -24.89 0.87 -5.36
N LYS A 189 -25.91 0.09 -4.94
CA LYS A 189 -26.60 0.29 -3.65
C LYS A 189 -25.79 -0.18 -2.44
N VAL A 190 -24.95 -1.21 -2.62
CA VAL A 190 -24.12 -1.79 -1.55
C VAL A 190 -22.79 -1.03 -1.41
N ASN A 191 -22.34 -0.36 -2.47
CA ASN A 191 -21.07 0.38 -2.54
C ASN A 191 -20.84 1.38 -1.38
N PRO A 192 -21.82 2.18 -0.92
CA PRO A 192 -21.59 3.12 0.18
C PRO A 192 -21.13 2.46 1.49
N TYR A 193 -21.67 1.30 1.84
CA TYR A 193 -21.33 0.57 3.07
C TYR A 193 -19.97 -0.13 3.00
N LEU A 194 -19.55 -0.50 1.79
CA LEU A 194 -18.27 -1.16 1.54
C LEU A 194 -17.13 -0.17 1.29
N ARG A 195 -17.45 1.12 1.03
CA ARG A 195 -16.46 2.15 0.73
C ARG A 195 -15.36 2.28 1.79
N PRO A 196 -15.62 2.24 3.11
CA PRO A 196 -14.53 2.27 4.11
C PRO A 196 -13.52 1.12 3.96
N LEU A 197 -13.97 -0.07 3.53
CA LEU A 197 -13.09 -1.21 3.27
C LEU A 197 -12.28 -1.00 1.99
N LEU A 198 -12.88 -0.40 0.96
CA LEU A 198 -12.18 -0.04 -0.28
C LEU A 198 -11.11 1.04 -0.03
N ASP A 199 -11.44 2.08 0.74
CA ASP A 199 -10.52 3.15 1.12
C ASP A 199 -9.33 2.58 1.90
N ALA A 200 -9.59 1.68 2.86
CA ALA A 200 -8.53 0.99 3.60
C ALA A 200 -7.61 0.15 2.69
N MET A 201 -8.12 -0.43 1.60
CA MET A 201 -7.29 -1.12 0.62
C MET A 201 -6.43 -0.15 -0.20
N HIS A 202 -6.95 1.02 -0.55
CA HIS A 202 -6.21 2.07 -1.25
C HIS A 202 -5.11 2.71 -0.39
N ASP A 203 -5.24 2.68 0.93
CA ASP A 203 -4.16 3.07 1.85
C ASP A 203 -2.99 2.05 1.87
N LEU A 204 -3.24 0.80 1.47
CA LEU A 204 -2.28 -0.32 1.52
C LEU A 204 -1.67 -0.67 0.16
N LEU A 205 -2.39 -0.37 -0.92
CA LEU A 205 -2.11 -0.74 -2.30
C LEU A 205 -2.41 0.43 -3.21
N ASP A 206 -1.61 0.58 -4.27
CA ASP A 206 -1.86 1.62 -5.26
C ASP A 206 -3.21 1.41 -5.96
N PHE A 207 -3.84 2.49 -6.41
CA PHE A 207 -5.18 2.46 -7.00
C PHE A 207 -5.33 1.42 -8.12
N GLU A 208 -4.40 1.41 -9.07
CA GLU A 208 -4.38 0.46 -10.20
C GLU A 208 -4.27 -1.00 -9.73
N GLN A 209 -3.56 -1.26 -8.63
CA GLN A 209 -3.43 -2.61 -8.10
C GLN A 209 -4.69 -3.10 -7.42
N VAL A 210 -5.32 -2.25 -6.61
CA VAL A 210 -6.62 -2.57 -5.99
C VAL A 210 -7.61 -2.92 -7.09
N LYS A 211 -7.71 -2.07 -8.12
CA LYS A 211 -8.57 -2.31 -9.28
C LYS A 211 -8.27 -3.65 -9.94
N ARG A 212 -7.01 -3.91 -10.30
CA ARG A 212 -6.59 -5.17 -10.93
C ARG A 212 -6.87 -6.38 -10.04
N TYR A 213 -6.63 -6.30 -8.74
CA TYR A 213 -6.88 -7.42 -7.82
C TYR A 213 -8.37 -7.67 -7.63
N MET A 214 -9.20 -6.64 -7.65
CA MET A 214 -10.66 -6.79 -7.64
C MET A 214 -11.16 -7.42 -8.95
N GLU A 215 -10.68 -6.94 -10.10
CA GLU A 215 -11.07 -7.48 -11.43
C GLU A 215 -10.68 -8.95 -11.62
N ASN A 216 -9.61 -9.40 -10.97
CA ASN A 216 -9.14 -10.79 -11.01
C ASN A 216 -9.61 -11.64 -9.82
N ASP A 217 -10.57 -11.15 -9.02
CA ASP A 217 -11.10 -11.83 -7.82
C ASP A 217 -10.03 -12.23 -6.78
N ILE A 218 -8.88 -11.55 -6.78
CA ILE A 218 -7.81 -11.74 -5.77
C ILE A 218 -8.20 -11.04 -4.47
N ILE A 219 -8.85 -9.88 -4.57
CA ILE A 219 -9.52 -9.20 -3.47
C ILE A 219 -11.01 -9.18 -3.77
N GLU A 220 -11.82 -9.57 -2.81
CA GLU A 220 -13.27 -9.37 -2.86
C GLU A 220 -13.70 -8.50 -1.68
N ILE A 221 -14.56 -7.52 -1.94
CA ILE A 221 -15.23 -6.73 -0.89
C ILE A 221 -16.72 -6.93 -1.10
N ILE A 222 -17.36 -7.66 -0.17
CA ILE A 222 -18.72 -8.16 -0.37
C ILE A 222 -19.56 -8.07 0.91
N PRO A 223 -20.89 -7.98 0.80
CA PRO A 223 -21.75 -8.04 1.96
C PRO A 223 -21.85 -9.49 2.51
N LEU A 224 -22.10 -9.61 3.82
CA LEU A 224 -22.15 -10.90 4.53
C LEU A 224 -23.08 -11.94 3.90
N ALA A 225 -24.19 -11.52 3.29
CA ALA A 225 -25.15 -12.42 2.64
C ALA A 225 -24.54 -13.27 1.51
N PHE A 226 -23.49 -12.77 0.85
CA PHE A 226 -22.82 -13.44 -0.28
C PHE A 226 -21.86 -14.55 0.18
N MET A 227 -21.66 -14.69 1.49
CA MET A 227 -20.82 -15.75 2.06
C MET A 227 -21.55 -17.10 2.08
N ARG A 228 -22.88 -17.12 1.97
CA ARG A 228 -23.69 -18.34 2.06
C ARG A 228 -23.26 -19.35 1.00
N GLY A 229 -23.03 -20.59 1.42
CA GLY A 229 -22.68 -21.69 0.50
C GLY A 229 -21.24 -21.69 0.00
N ARG A 230 -20.40 -20.74 0.43
CA ARG A 230 -18.97 -20.73 0.07
C ARG A 230 -18.14 -21.62 0.98
N THR A 231 -17.02 -22.09 0.43
CA THR A 231 -15.89 -22.64 1.19
C THR A 231 -14.65 -21.93 0.68
N LEU A 232 -13.92 -21.27 1.57
CA LEU A 232 -12.83 -20.38 1.22
C LEU A 232 -11.50 -21.01 1.66
N ASN A 233 -10.79 -21.60 0.70
CA ASN A 233 -9.44 -22.16 0.89
C ASN A 233 -8.38 -21.13 0.51
N ASP A 234 -7.20 -21.20 1.12
CA ASP A 234 -6.07 -20.30 0.85
C ASP A 234 -6.48 -18.83 0.88
N THR A 235 -7.36 -18.45 1.80
CA THR A 235 -8.00 -17.14 1.82
C THR A 235 -7.82 -16.46 3.17
N PHE A 236 -7.45 -15.18 3.16
CA PHE A 236 -7.52 -14.32 4.34
C PHE A 236 -8.86 -13.59 4.35
N ILE A 237 -9.69 -13.88 5.35
CA ILE A 237 -11.07 -13.43 5.42
C ILE A 237 -11.21 -12.47 6.61
N ILE A 238 -11.76 -11.28 6.37
CA ILE A 238 -11.99 -10.28 7.41
C ILE A 238 -13.48 -9.97 7.47
N LEU A 239 -14.11 -10.19 8.62
CA LEU A 239 -15.46 -9.70 8.91
C LEU A 239 -15.34 -8.42 9.72
N ASP A 240 -15.68 -7.29 9.10
CA ASP A 240 -15.75 -6.00 9.76
C ASP A 240 -17.15 -5.73 10.31
N GLU A 241 -17.22 -4.91 11.36
CA GLU A 241 -18.45 -4.64 12.13
C GLU A 241 -19.18 -5.91 12.60
N GLY A 242 -18.43 -6.90 13.09
CA GLY A 242 -18.97 -8.20 13.51
C GLY A 242 -20.02 -8.12 14.62
N GLN A 243 -20.06 -7.04 15.40
CA GLN A 243 -21.12 -6.79 16.38
C GLN A 243 -22.51 -6.67 15.74
N ASN A 244 -22.56 -6.30 14.45
CA ASN A 244 -23.80 -6.15 13.69
C ASN A 244 -24.25 -7.45 13.02
N THR A 245 -23.81 -8.59 13.55
CA THR A 245 -24.25 -9.92 13.10
C THR A 245 -25.10 -10.60 14.16
N THR A 246 -26.10 -11.35 13.71
CA THR A 246 -26.79 -12.31 14.59
C THR A 246 -25.90 -13.53 14.83
N CYS A 247 -26.14 -14.27 15.92
CA CYS A 247 -25.43 -15.53 16.19
C CYS A 247 -25.52 -16.52 15.02
N THR A 248 -26.65 -16.57 14.32
CA THR A 248 -26.85 -17.44 13.15
C THR A 248 -26.00 -16.98 11.96
N GLN A 249 -25.91 -15.67 11.72
CA GLN A 249 -25.04 -15.11 10.68
C GLN A 249 -23.56 -15.32 11.00
N MET A 250 -23.14 -15.13 12.25
CA MET A 250 -21.77 -15.43 12.69
C MET A 250 -21.43 -16.91 12.49
N LYS A 251 -22.29 -17.85 12.92
CA LYS A 251 -22.09 -19.28 12.67
C LYS A 251 -22.02 -19.60 11.18
N MET A 252 -22.89 -19.01 10.37
CA MET A 252 -22.86 -19.17 8.91
C MET A 252 -21.51 -18.72 8.35
N PHE A 253 -21.00 -17.57 8.77
CA PHE A 253 -19.73 -17.02 8.33
C PHE A 253 -18.51 -17.84 8.75
N LEU A 254 -18.40 -18.19 10.03
CA LEU A 254 -17.22 -18.92 10.54
C LEU A 254 -17.08 -20.30 9.90
N THR A 255 -18.20 -20.95 9.56
CA THR A 255 -18.19 -22.25 8.86
C THR A 255 -17.83 -22.16 7.38
N ARG A 256 -17.54 -20.98 6.84
CA ARG A 256 -17.02 -20.83 5.46
C ARG A 256 -15.51 -21.04 5.37
N MET A 257 -14.82 -21.07 6.51
CA MET A 257 -13.38 -21.28 6.59
C MET A 257 -12.98 -22.64 6.01
N GLY A 258 -12.14 -22.60 4.97
CA GLY A 258 -11.53 -23.78 4.38
C GLY A 258 -10.10 -24.01 4.85
N HIS A 259 -9.39 -24.88 4.16
CA HIS A 259 -7.99 -25.20 4.43
C HIS A 259 -7.06 -24.02 4.12
N ASN A 260 -5.99 -23.90 4.91
CA ASN A 260 -4.97 -22.86 4.76
C ASN A 260 -5.55 -21.43 4.70
N SER A 261 -6.65 -21.21 5.41
CA SER A 261 -7.33 -19.92 5.48
C SER A 261 -7.22 -19.33 6.86
N LYS A 262 -7.45 -18.02 6.95
CA LYS A 262 -7.48 -17.28 8.20
C LYS A 262 -8.74 -16.43 8.28
N ILE A 263 -9.36 -16.38 9.43
CA ILE A 263 -10.49 -15.49 9.74
C ILE A 263 -10.09 -14.47 10.80
N VAL A 264 -10.36 -13.20 10.53
CA VAL A 264 -10.31 -12.13 11.52
C VAL A 264 -11.69 -11.47 11.61
N VAL A 265 -12.28 -11.45 12.79
CA VAL A 265 -13.53 -10.75 13.07
C VAL A 265 -13.22 -9.49 13.89
N THR A 266 -13.56 -8.32 13.36
CA THR A 266 -13.39 -7.04 14.04
C THR A 266 -14.74 -6.46 14.43
N GLY A 267 -14.82 -5.80 15.59
CA GLY A 267 -16.05 -5.12 15.99
C GLY A 267 -15.91 -4.24 17.22
N ASP A 268 -16.96 -3.49 17.50
CA ASP A 268 -17.10 -2.66 18.69
C ASP A 268 -18.43 -2.96 19.38
N VAL A 269 -18.38 -3.67 20.50
CA VAL A 269 -19.59 -4.08 21.25
C VAL A 269 -20.38 -2.89 21.81
N THR A 270 -19.80 -1.69 21.83
CA THR A 270 -20.51 -0.46 22.25
C THR A 270 -21.31 0.19 21.12
N GLN A 271 -21.11 -0.23 19.87
CA GLN A 271 -21.73 0.31 18.66
C GLN A 271 -22.55 -0.77 17.94
N ILE A 272 -23.63 -1.21 18.60
CA ILE A 272 -24.58 -2.17 18.03
C ILE A 272 -25.65 -1.40 17.26
N ASP A 273 -25.67 -1.58 15.94
CA ASP A 273 -26.61 -0.96 15.02
C ASP A 273 -27.81 -1.88 14.69
N LEU A 274 -27.84 -3.10 15.24
CA LEU A 274 -28.96 -4.03 15.10
C LEU A 274 -30.16 -3.57 15.94
N GLU A 275 -31.36 -3.64 15.36
CA GLU A 275 -32.60 -3.52 16.13
C GLU A 275 -32.62 -4.61 17.22
N ARG A 276 -32.98 -4.23 18.45
CA ARG A 276 -33.18 -5.19 19.54
C ARG A 276 -34.41 -6.04 19.20
N GLY A 277 -34.18 -7.23 18.66
CA GLY A 277 -35.20 -8.27 18.51
C GLY A 277 -35.65 -8.83 19.85
#